data_AF-A0A0M8WN20-F1
#
_entry.id   AF-A0A0M8WN20-F1
#
_cell.length_a   1.000
_cell.length_b   1.000
_cell.length_c   1.000
_cell.angle_alpha   90.00
_cell.angle_beta   90.00
_cell.angle_gamma   90.00
#
_symmetry.space_group_name_H-M   'P 1'
#
loop_
_entity.id
_entity.type
_entity.pdbx_description
1 polymer ?
#
loop_
_entity_poly.entity_id
_entity_poly.type
_entity_poly.pdbx_seq_one_letter_code
_entity_poly.pdbx_strand_id
1 'polypeptide(L)'
;MRIEDELRGALDVPAPPPTTTLDDVLRRGKRRVAVRRAGLAGGVLAVVAVIGIGSVAWRTAANPELSLAAGPASWPRVSCGEAGPQPDVVRDMGIRLSSFEQMRAWRAAVQEVVPGRVVDSELPEDATNPASVHYDDHRAFRVDVLDRQGAGSLRFAMARFQGEPAAAADSVRWATGTCTAIRRFTGPDGTVYQLHAPAAEGQELRVQALYVFRPDHLAIRVEQVDAGRTSAKPTRDALPLSEVELVRLGAAVAEVP
;
A
#
# COMPACT_ATOMS: atom_id res chain seq x y z
N MET A 1 11.27 55.78 -18.87
CA MET A 1 9.92 55.38 -18.45
C MET A 1 10.03 54.00 -17.81
N ARG A 2 9.63 53.83 -16.55
CA ARG A 2 9.81 52.58 -15.80
C ARG A 2 8.52 51.76 -15.84
N ILE A 3 8.65 50.47 -16.10
CA ILE A 3 7.55 49.49 -16.23
C ILE A 3 6.66 49.43 -14.96
N GLU A 4 7.20 49.82 -13.81
CA GLU A 4 6.47 49.87 -12.53
C GLU A 4 5.35 50.92 -12.51
N ASP A 5 5.50 52.03 -13.23
CA ASP A 5 4.47 53.09 -13.27
C ASP A 5 3.29 52.70 -14.18
N GLU A 6 3.56 51.89 -15.21
CA GLU A 6 2.54 51.39 -16.15
C GLU A 6 1.69 50.29 -15.51
N LEU A 7 2.28 49.46 -14.65
CA LEU A 7 1.55 48.43 -13.90
C LEU A 7 0.69 49.00 -12.76
N ARG A 8 1.12 50.09 -12.11
CA ARG A 8 0.30 50.76 -11.09
C ARG A 8 -0.93 51.44 -11.69
N GLY A 9 -0.80 52.04 -12.88
CA GLY A 9 -1.94 52.66 -13.57
C GLY A 9 -3.03 51.67 -13.99
N ALA A 10 -2.67 50.41 -14.27
CA ALA A 10 -3.62 49.37 -14.69
C ALA A 10 -4.45 48.79 -13.53
N LEU A 11 -4.04 48.99 -12.27
CA LEU A 11 -4.68 48.42 -11.08
C LEU A 11 -5.70 49.35 -10.40
N ASP A 12 -5.77 50.62 -10.82
CA ASP A 12 -6.70 51.63 -10.24
C ASP A 12 -8.10 51.60 -10.86
N VAL A 13 -8.43 50.58 -11.66
CA VAL A 13 -9.79 50.42 -12.19
C VAL A 13 -10.68 49.79 -11.11
N PRO A 14 -11.75 50.46 -10.67
CA PRO A 14 -12.66 49.90 -9.68
C PRO A 14 -13.23 48.58 -10.19
N ALA A 15 -13.08 47.53 -9.37
CA ALA A 15 -13.52 46.19 -9.73
C ALA A 15 -14.99 46.21 -10.17
N PRO A 16 -15.34 45.58 -11.31
CA PRO A 16 -16.71 45.55 -11.77
C PRO A 16 -17.59 44.89 -10.70
N PRO A 17 -18.80 45.42 -10.47
CA PRO A 17 -19.69 44.87 -9.46
C PRO A 17 -19.95 43.39 -9.76
N PRO A 18 -19.94 42.51 -8.75
CA PRO A 18 -20.16 41.09 -8.95
C PRO A 18 -21.55 40.86 -9.56
N THR A 19 -21.60 40.48 -10.84
CA THR A 19 -22.84 40.26 -11.58
C THR A 19 -23.46 38.89 -11.33
N THR A 20 -22.80 38.03 -10.54
CA THR A 20 -23.28 36.68 -10.24
C THR A 20 -23.66 36.60 -8.78
N THR A 21 -24.96 36.55 -8.51
CA THR A 21 -25.46 36.30 -7.17
C THR A 21 -25.33 34.81 -6.84
N LEU A 22 -25.12 34.49 -5.56
CA LEU A 22 -25.03 33.11 -5.09
C LEU A 22 -26.25 32.28 -5.50
N ASP A 23 -27.44 32.89 -5.52
CA ASP A 23 -28.67 32.27 -5.96
C ASP A 23 -28.63 31.80 -7.42
N ASP A 24 -27.96 32.55 -8.31
CA ASP A 24 -27.83 32.16 -9.71
C ASP A 24 -26.92 30.93 -9.88
N VAL A 25 -25.89 30.83 -9.05
CA VAL A 25 -25.00 29.66 -8.99
C VAL A 25 -25.74 28.44 -8.43
N LEU A 26 -26.47 28.62 -7.33
CA LEU A 26 -27.25 27.54 -6.69
C LEU A 26 -28.37 27.03 -7.62
N ARG A 27 -29.07 27.94 -8.32
CA ARG A 27 -30.13 27.60 -9.27
C ARG A 27 -29.60 26.85 -10.49
N ARG A 28 -28.44 27.25 -11.05
CA ARG A 28 -27.78 26.48 -12.13
C ARG A 28 -27.29 25.11 -11.66
N GLY A 29 -26.77 25.02 -10.43
CA GLY A 29 -26.33 23.75 -9.84
C GLY A 29 -27.48 22.75 -9.70
N LYS A 30 -28.62 23.18 -9.14
CA LYS A 30 -29.77 22.31 -8.88
C LYS A 30 -30.37 21.73 -10.17
N ARG A 31 -30.39 22.51 -11.27
CA ARG A 31 -30.92 22.07 -12.57
C ARG A 31 -30.05 20.99 -13.23
N ARG A 32 -28.72 21.08 -13.10
CA ARG A 32 -27.80 20.06 -13.64
C ARG A 32 -27.86 18.74 -12.87
N VAL A 33 -28.08 18.80 -11.55
CA VAL A 33 -28.21 17.61 -10.71
C VAL A 33 -29.51 16.85 -11.01
N ALA A 34 -30.62 17.54 -11.25
CA ALA A 34 -31.90 16.90 -11.57
C ALA A 34 -31.87 16.16 -12.92
N VAL A 35 -31.27 16.75 -13.95
CA VAL A 35 -31.15 16.12 -15.28
C VAL A 35 -30.25 14.88 -15.25
N ARG A 36 -29.17 14.89 -14.44
CA ARG A 36 -28.31 13.72 -14.26
C ARG A 36 -28.98 12.56 -13.52
N ARG A 37 -29.95 12.83 -12.63
CA ARG A 37 -30.66 11.77 -11.89
C ARG A 37 -31.77 11.10 -12.71
N ALA A 38 -32.35 11.78 -13.70
CA ALA A 38 -33.38 11.19 -14.56
C ALA A 38 -32.82 10.29 -15.68
N GLY A 39 -31.58 10.53 -16.13
CA GLY A 39 -30.96 9.76 -17.23
C GLY A 39 -30.43 8.38 -16.86
N LEU A 40 -30.32 8.02 -15.58
CA LEU A 40 -29.69 6.78 -15.12
C LEU A 40 -30.66 5.65 -14.76
N ALA A 41 -31.97 5.90 -14.69
CA ALA A 41 -32.93 4.87 -14.26
C ALA A 41 -33.42 3.94 -15.39
N GLY A 42 -33.32 4.36 -16.66
CA GLY A 42 -33.88 3.59 -17.79
C GLY A 42 -32.90 2.64 -18.50
N GLY A 43 -31.59 2.95 -18.51
CA GLY A 43 -30.60 2.20 -19.31
C GLY A 43 -29.87 1.07 -18.57
N VAL A 44 -29.88 1.06 -17.24
CA VAL A 44 -29.04 0.15 -16.43
C VAL A 44 -29.65 -1.25 -16.31
N LEU A 45 -30.98 -1.39 -16.38
CA LEU A 45 -31.63 -2.70 -16.17
C LEU A 45 -31.41 -3.70 -17.33
N ALA A 46 -31.16 -3.23 -18.56
CA ALA A 46 -30.96 -4.12 -19.71
C ALA A 46 -29.51 -4.64 -19.84
N VAL A 47 -28.50 -3.88 -19.38
CA VAL A 47 -27.08 -4.29 -19.46
C VAL A 47 -26.68 -5.18 -18.28
N VAL A 48 -27.28 -5.00 -17.10
CA VAL A 48 -26.99 -5.83 -15.91
C VAL A 48 -27.49 -7.27 -16.07
N ALA A 49 -28.57 -7.51 -16.83
CA ALA A 49 -29.10 -8.87 -17.04
C ALA A 49 -28.23 -9.72 -17.99
N VAL A 50 -27.54 -9.13 -18.97
CA VAL A 50 -26.70 -9.88 -19.94
C VAL A 50 -25.26 -10.07 -19.45
N ILE A 51 -24.72 -9.13 -18.66
CA ILE A 51 -23.38 -9.26 -18.06
C ILE A 51 -23.41 -10.10 -16.75
N GLY A 52 -24.58 -10.22 -16.11
CA GLY A 52 -24.74 -10.94 -14.85
C GLY A 52 -24.64 -12.46 -14.94
N ILE A 53 -24.87 -13.08 -16.11
CA ILE A 53 -24.82 -14.54 -16.26
C ILE A 53 -23.46 -15.01 -16.82
N GLY A 54 -22.75 -14.17 -17.58
CA GLY A 54 -21.46 -14.53 -18.16
C GLY A 54 -20.26 -14.45 -17.20
N SER A 55 -20.37 -13.69 -16.11
CA SER A 55 -19.23 -13.39 -15.22
C SER A 55 -19.11 -14.29 -13.99
N VAL A 56 -20.15 -15.07 -13.66
CA VAL A 56 -20.15 -15.95 -12.47
C VAL A 56 -19.56 -17.33 -12.77
N ALA A 57 -19.62 -17.79 -14.03
CA ALA A 57 -19.10 -19.10 -14.41
C ALA A 57 -17.58 -19.14 -14.62
N TRP A 58 -16.89 -17.99 -14.72
CA TRP A 58 -15.44 -17.93 -14.95
C TRP A 58 -14.61 -17.51 -13.72
N ARG A 59 -15.23 -17.12 -12.61
CA ARG A 59 -14.50 -16.83 -11.35
C ARG A 59 -14.32 -18.02 -10.41
N THR A 60 -14.92 -19.16 -10.73
CA THR A 60 -14.83 -20.39 -9.92
C THR A 60 -13.83 -21.40 -10.45
N ALA A 61 -13.26 -21.18 -11.63
CA ALA A 61 -12.18 -22.00 -12.16
C ALA A 61 -10.84 -21.32 -11.86
N ALA A 62 -10.16 -21.82 -10.83
CA ALA A 62 -8.79 -21.49 -10.48
C ALA A 62 -8.57 -20.05 -9.99
N ASN A 63 -9.07 -19.73 -8.80
CA ASN A 63 -8.10 -19.22 -7.83
C ASN A 63 -7.35 -20.48 -7.38
N PRO A 64 -6.17 -20.82 -7.93
CA PRO A 64 -5.29 -21.64 -7.15
C PRO A 64 -5.10 -20.81 -5.89
N GLU A 65 -5.77 -21.18 -4.79
CA GLU A 65 -5.26 -20.81 -3.49
C GLU A 65 -3.80 -21.20 -3.61
N LEU A 66 -2.92 -20.19 -3.74
CA LEU A 66 -1.49 -20.37 -3.67
C LEU A 66 -1.35 -21.21 -2.43
N SER A 67 -1.09 -22.50 -2.64
CA SER A 67 -1.01 -23.46 -1.57
C SER A 67 0.36 -23.19 -0.97
N LEU A 68 0.40 -22.08 -0.23
CA LEU A 68 1.15 -21.87 0.99
C LEU A 68 0.66 -22.92 2.02
N ALA A 69 0.47 -24.17 1.56
CA ALA A 69 -0.16 -25.31 2.20
C ALA A 69 0.61 -25.70 3.46
N ALA A 70 1.85 -25.25 3.51
CA ALA A 70 2.68 -25.20 4.68
C ALA A 70 2.67 -23.73 5.16
N GLY A 71 1.92 -23.42 6.23
CA GLY A 71 1.96 -22.09 6.85
C GLY A 71 3.40 -21.69 7.21
N PRO A 72 3.69 -20.41 7.49
CA PRO A 72 5.05 -19.91 7.68
C PRO A 72 5.87 -20.67 8.73
N ALA A 73 5.22 -21.32 9.71
CA ALA A 73 5.90 -22.17 10.70
C ALA A 73 6.64 -23.38 10.09
N SER A 74 6.19 -23.86 8.93
CA SER A 74 6.72 -25.05 8.25
C SER A 74 7.70 -24.73 7.11
N TRP A 75 7.93 -23.45 6.85
CA TRP A 75 8.90 -23.02 5.84
C TRP A 75 10.33 -23.37 6.26
N PRO A 76 11.17 -23.84 5.32
CA PRO A 76 12.59 -24.01 5.57
C PRO A 76 13.23 -22.76 6.16
N ARG A 77 14.05 -22.96 7.20
CA ARG A 77 14.89 -21.89 7.75
C ARG A 77 16.11 -21.71 6.88
N VAL A 78 16.48 -20.46 6.61
CA VAL A 78 17.66 -20.10 5.84
C VAL A 78 18.70 -19.49 6.77
N SER A 79 19.94 -20.00 6.72
CA SER A 79 21.07 -19.39 7.42
C SER A 79 21.44 -18.06 6.75
N CYS A 80 21.71 -17.01 7.53
CA CYS A 80 22.07 -15.71 6.95
C CYS A 80 23.49 -15.67 6.38
N GLY A 81 24.34 -16.64 6.72
CA GLY A 81 25.77 -16.57 6.41
C GLY A 81 26.43 -15.34 7.07
N GLU A 82 27.52 -14.87 6.48
CA GLU A 82 28.18 -13.64 6.93
C GLU A 82 27.38 -12.39 6.53
N ALA A 83 27.47 -11.34 7.35
CA ALA A 83 26.89 -10.04 7.03
C ALA A 83 27.61 -9.43 5.83
N GLY A 84 26.87 -9.25 4.74
CA GLY A 84 27.33 -8.53 3.56
C GLY A 84 26.94 -7.05 3.60
N PRO A 85 27.45 -6.24 2.66
CA PRO A 85 26.92 -4.90 2.43
C PRO A 85 25.43 -4.96 2.12
N GLN A 86 24.67 -3.92 2.49
CA GLN A 86 23.25 -3.85 2.12
C GLN A 86 23.10 -3.82 0.59
N PRO A 87 22.27 -4.69 0.02
CA PRO A 87 22.11 -4.77 -1.43
C PRO A 87 21.29 -3.57 -1.94
N ASP A 88 21.49 -3.24 -3.21
CA ASP A 88 20.79 -2.12 -3.86
C ASP A 88 19.26 -2.25 -3.79
N VAL A 89 18.72 -3.48 -3.84
CA VAL A 89 17.26 -3.71 -3.70
C VAL A 89 16.69 -3.17 -2.37
N VAL A 90 17.45 -3.22 -1.27
CA VAL A 90 17.03 -2.68 0.03
C VAL A 90 17.14 -1.16 0.03
N ARG A 91 18.16 -0.61 -0.62
CA ARG A 91 18.37 0.84 -0.73
C ARG A 91 17.32 1.51 -1.63
N ASP A 92 16.90 0.78 -2.66
CA ASP A 92 15.93 1.25 -3.66
C ASP A 92 14.47 1.03 -3.23
N MET A 93 14.25 0.22 -2.17
CA MET A 93 12.92 0.03 -1.59
C MET A 93 12.31 1.37 -1.20
N GLY A 94 11.18 1.69 -1.86
CA GLY A 94 10.41 2.89 -1.60
C GLY A 94 10.91 4.15 -2.34
N ILE A 95 11.95 4.05 -3.17
CA ILE A 95 12.23 5.08 -4.18
C ILE A 95 11.14 5.06 -5.27
N ARG A 96 10.59 3.87 -5.57
CA ARG A 96 9.40 3.74 -6.41
C ARG A 96 8.15 3.79 -5.56
N LEU A 97 7.46 4.92 -5.63
CA LEU A 97 6.08 4.99 -5.20
C LEU A 97 5.23 4.12 -6.14
N SER A 98 4.29 3.39 -5.54
CA SER A 98 3.27 2.65 -6.27
C SER A 98 2.41 3.61 -7.08
N SER A 99 1.74 3.13 -8.12
CA SER A 99 0.67 3.93 -8.75
C SER A 99 -0.50 4.09 -7.77
N PHE A 100 -1.32 5.12 -7.95
CA PHE A 100 -2.52 5.30 -7.14
C PHE A 100 -3.47 4.09 -7.22
N GLU A 101 -3.60 3.51 -8.41
CA GLU A 101 -4.40 2.31 -8.63
C GLU A 101 -3.85 1.11 -7.84
N GLN A 102 -2.53 0.94 -7.84
CA GLN A 102 -1.84 -0.11 -7.10
C GLN A 102 -2.00 0.04 -5.58
N MET A 103 -1.88 1.25 -5.03
CA MET A 103 -2.13 1.50 -3.59
C MET A 103 -3.58 1.22 -3.20
N ARG A 104 -4.54 1.59 -4.06
CA ARG A 104 -5.95 1.25 -3.85
C ARG A 104 -6.16 -0.27 -3.85
N ALA A 105 -5.52 -0.99 -4.77
CA ALA A 105 -5.57 -2.44 -4.83
C ALA A 105 -4.93 -3.09 -3.59
N TRP A 106 -3.76 -2.61 -3.14
CA TRP A 106 -3.13 -3.06 -1.91
C TRP A 106 -4.00 -2.83 -0.68
N ARG A 107 -4.64 -1.66 -0.56
CA ARG A 107 -5.61 -1.39 0.51
C ARG A 107 -6.77 -2.39 0.48
N ALA A 108 -7.30 -2.69 -0.71
CA ALA A 108 -8.37 -3.67 -0.88
C ALA A 108 -7.91 -5.07 -0.42
N ALA A 109 -6.68 -5.48 -0.77
CA ALA A 109 -6.08 -6.73 -0.30
C ALA A 109 -5.95 -6.77 1.23
N VAL A 110 -5.55 -5.66 1.88
CA VAL A 110 -5.55 -5.57 3.36
C VAL A 110 -6.96 -5.77 3.90
N GLN A 111 -7.96 -5.07 3.36
CA GLN A 111 -9.34 -5.19 3.82
C GLN A 111 -9.90 -6.61 3.68
N GLU A 112 -9.49 -7.34 2.65
CA GLU A 112 -9.88 -8.73 2.42
C GLU A 112 -9.21 -9.69 3.42
N VAL A 113 -7.91 -9.53 3.68
CA VAL A 113 -7.16 -10.40 4.61
C VAL A 113 -7.55 -10.12 6.07
N VAL A 114 -7.80 -8.86 6.42
CA VAL A 114 -8.13 -8.44 7.79
C VAL A 114 -9.45 -7.64 7.87
N PRO A 115 -10.60 -8.28 7.61
CA PRO A 115 -11.88 -7.59 7.51
C PRO A 115 -12.24 -6.90 8.83
N GLY A 116 -12.63 -5.62 8.72
CA GLY A 116 -13.09 -4.80 9.85
C GLY A 116 -11.98 -4.26 10.76
N ARG A 117 -10.71 -4.49 10.44
CA ARG A 117 -9.56 -3.93 11.19
C ARG A 117 -8.93 -2.70 10.54
N VAL A 118 -9.24 -2.37 9.28
CA VAL A 118 -8.65 -1.21 8.61
C VAL A 118 -9.35 0.07 9.08
N VAL A 119 -8.59 1.02 9.62
CA VAL A 119 -9.14 2.28 10.15
C VAL A 119 -8.85 3.46 9.26
N ASP A 120 -7.63 3.52 8.72
CA ASP A 120 -7.24 4.60 7.85
C ASP A 120 -6.18 4.12 6.84
N SER A 121 -6.13 4.77 5.69
CA SER A 121 -5.03 4.62 4.75
C SER A 121 -4.66 6.00 4.27
N GLU A 122 -3.36 6.32 4.25
CA GLU A 122 -2.90 7.44 3.44
C GLU A 122 -3.21 7.10 1.98
N LEU A 123 -4.32 7.59 1.43
CA LEU A 123 -4.36 7.72 -0.01
C LEU A 123 -3.27 8.74 -0.39
N PRO A 124 -2.57 8.58 -1.52
CA PRO A 124 -1.46 9.47 -1.92
C PRO A 124 -1.79 10.96 -1.90
N GLU A 125 -3.07 11.29 -2.06
CA GLU A 125 -3.60 12.65 -1.99
C GLU A 125 -3.37 13.29 -0.59
N ASP A 126 -3.33 12.45 0.45
CA ASP A 126 -3.14 12.80 1.87
C ASP A 126 -1.70 12.50 2.38
N ALA A 127 -0.85 11.88 1.55
CA ALA A 127 0.57 11.60 1.84
C ALA A 127 1.46 12.86 1.75
N THR A 128 0.85 14.05 1.80
CA THR A 128 1.53 15.34 1.85
C THR A 128 2.13 15.66 3.22
N ASN A 129 2.13 14.72 4.18
CA ASN A 129 2.60 15.01 5.52
C ASN A 129 4.14 15.15 5.54
N PRO A 130 4.69 16.37 5.62
CA PRO A 130 6.14 16.60 5.64
C PRO A 130 6.73 16.30 7.03
N ALA A 131 5.89 15.89 7.99
CA ALA A 131 6.20 15.77 9.40
C ALA A 131 6.27 14.32 9.91
N SER A 132 6.41 13.31 9.03
CA SER A 132 6.70 11.96 9.52
C SER A 132 8.03 11.98 10.28
N VAL A 133 7.97 11.51 11.53
CA VAL A 133 9.02 11.57 12.54
C VAL A 133 10.28 10.76 12.15
N HIS A 134 10.22 9.98 11.06
CA HIS A 134 11.32 9.17 10.55
C HIS A 134 11.56 9.46 9.05
N TYR A 135 12.78 9.85 8.69
CA TYR A 135 13.15 10.29 7.34
C TYR A 135 12.96 9.20 6.26
N ASP A 136 13.02 7.92 6.66
CA ASP A 136 12.78 6.78 5.77
C ASP A 136 11.28 6.44 5.59
N ASP A 137 10.39 7.08 6.34
CA ASP A 137 8.96 6.75 6.38
C ASP A 137 8.17 7.34 5.19
N HIS A 138 8.72 8.34 4.50
CA HIS A 138 8.08 8.97 3.33
C HIS A 138 8.01 8.06 2.08
N ARG A 139 8.63 6.87 2.15
CA ARG A 139 8.90 6.02 1.00
C ARG A 139 8.02 4.78 0.91
N ALA A 140 7.16 4.55 1.91
CA ALA A 140 6.27 3.40 1.94
C ALA A 140 4.80 3.85 1.94
N PHE A 141 3.95 3.14 1.19
CA PHE A 141 2.51 3.26 1.35
C PHE A 141 2.11 2.66 2.71
N ARG A 142 1.24 3.34 3.46
CA ARG A 142 0.84 2.92 4.80
C ARG A 142 -0.65 2.64 4.92
N VAL A 143 -0.99 1.57 5.62
CA VAL A 143 -2.36 1.25 6.04
C VAL A 143 -2.37 0.99 7.54
N ASP A 144 -3.16 1.76 8.28
CA ASP A 144 -3.34 1.57 9.72
C ASP A 144 -4.41 0.51 10.00
N VAL A 145 -4.09 -0.35 10.94
CA VAL A 145 -4.95 -1.43 11.42
C VAL A 145 -5.22 -1.25 12.90
N LEU A 146 -6.48 -1.39 13.31
CA LEU A 146 -6.92 -1.26 14.70
C LEU A 146 -7.72 -2.50 15.07
N ASP A 147 -7.41 -3.02 16.23
CA ASP A 147 -8.23 -4.02 16.90
C ASP A 147 -8.30 -3.72 18.39
N ARG A 148 -8.74 -4.71 19.19
CA ARG A 148 -8.91 -4.55 20.64
C ARG A 148 -7.59 -4.34 21.39
N GLN A 149 -6.44 -4.69 20.80
CA GLN A 149 -5.13 -4.53 21.42
C GLN A 149 -4.52 -3.15 21.16
N GLY A 150 -5.04 -2.40 20.18
CA GLY A 150 -4.55 -1.07 19.83
C GLY A 150 -4.24 -0.92 18.35
N ALA A 151 -3.73 0.25 17.98
CA ALA A 151 -3.34 0.55 16.61
C ALA A 151 -2.03 -0.18 16.24
N GLY A 152 -1.90 -0.53 14.97
CA GLY A 152 -0.67 -0.95 14.33
C GLY A 152 -0.65 -0.41 12.90
N SER A 153 0.48 -0.53 12.23
CA SER A 153 0.61 -0.07 10.85
C SER A 153 1.21 -1.13 9.95
N LEU A 154 0.75 -1.15 8.71
CA LEU A 154 1.32 -1.92 7.62
C LEU A 154 2.03 -0.95 6.68
N ARG A 155 3.26 -1.25 6.31
CA ARG A 155 4.07 -0.44 5.38
C ARG A 155 4.37 -1.30 4.15
N PHE A 156 4.16 -0.71 2.97
CA PHE A 156 4.37 -1.38 1.69
C PHE A 156 5.39 -0.60 0.88
N ALA A 157 6.41 -1.28 0.38
CA ALA A 157 7.41 -0.70 -0.50
C ALA A 157 7.70 -1.64 -1.67
N MET A 158 8.21 -1.09 -2.77
CA MET A 158 8.66 -1.86 -3.91
C MET A 158 10.01 -1.38 -4.43
N ALA A 159 10.73 -2.30 -5.07
CA ALA A 159 11.95 -2.05 -5.80
C ALA A 159 12.05 -3.00 -7.00
N ARG A 160 13.00 -2.73 -7.90
CA ARG A 160 13.45 -3.75 -8.86
C ARG A 160 14.75 -4.37 -8.38
N PHE A 161 14.97 -5.62 -8.75
CA PHE A 161 16.23 -6.32 -8.50
C PHE A 161 16.82 -6.87 -9.81
N GLN A 162 18.02 -7.44 -9.72
CA GLN A 162 18.69 -8.10 -10.84
C GLN A 162 18.95 -9.57 -10.51
N GLY A 163 18.97 -10.42 -11.54
CA GLY A 163 19.19 -11.87 -11.40
C GLY A 163 17.95 -12.63 -10.92
N GLU A 164 18.20 -13.81 -10.35
CA GLU A 164 17.14 -14.75 -9.93
C GLU A 164 16.48 -14.33 -8.60
N PRO A 165 15.16 -14.55 -8.42
CA PRO A 165 14.47 -14.25 -7.17
C PRO A 165 15.13 -14.84 -5.91
N ALA A 166 15.65 -16.06 -5.99
CA ALA A 166 16.34 -16.71 -4.87
C ALA A 166 17.66 -16.00 -4.51
N ALA A 167 18.43 -15.57 -5.51
CA ALA A 167 19.67 -14.82 -5.29
C ALA A 167 19.39 -13.43 -4.72
N ALA A 168 18.32 -12.76 -5.17
CA ALA A 168 17.87 -11.51 -4.59
C ALA A 168 17.45 -11.69 -3.12
N ALA A 169 16.70 -12.75 -2.81
CA ALA A 169 16.33 -13.09 -1.43
C ALA A 169 17.56 -13.35 -0.54
N ASP A 170 18.60 -14.01 -1.08
CA ASP A 170 19.87 -14.23 -0.38
C ASP A 170 20.62 -12.94 -0.08
N SER A 171 20.52 -11.94 -0.97
CA SER A 171 21.14 -10.64 -0.77
C SER A 171 20.52 -9.84 0.37
N VAL A 172 19.22 -10.02 0.65
CA VAL A 172 18.49 -9.27 1.69
C VAL A 172 18.44 -9.99 3.04
N ARG A 173 19.22 -11.06 3.26
CA ARG A 173 19.19 -11.83 4.52
C ARG A 173 19.47 -10.96 5.76
N TRP A 174 20.18 -9.86 5.59
CA TRP A 174 20.53 -8.91 6.65
C TRP A 174 19.71 -7.59 6.61
N ALA A 175 18.64 -7.54 5.82
CA ALA A 175 17.89 -6.30 5.61
C ALA A 175 17.23 -5.74 6.87
N THR A 176 16.93 -6.59 7.86
CA THR A 176 16.37 -6.17 9.16
C THR A 176 17.45 -5.86 10.21
N GLY A 177 18.74 -5.83 9.83
CA GLY A 177 19.87 -5.60 10.73
C GLY A 177 20.19 -6.76 11.69
N THR A 178 19.35 -7.79 11.72
CA THR A 178 19.49 -8.96 12.57
C THR A 178 19.52 -10.23 11.74
N CYS A 179 20.32 -11.22 12.16
CA CYS A 179 20.33 -12.55 11.59
C CYS A 179 19.54 -13.53 12.46
N THR A 180 18.23 -13.32 12.56
CA THR A 180 17.36 -14.21 13.33
C THR A 180 16.37 -14.92 12.42
N ALA A 181 16.51 -16.25 12.35
CA ALA A 181 15.53 -17.24 11.88
C ALA A 181 14.68 -16.82 10.66
N ILE A 182 15.35 -16.49 9.55
CA ILE A 182 14.69 -16.23 8.27
C ILE A 182 14.01 -17.51 7.80
N ARG A 183 12.76 -17.40 7.39
CA ARG A 183 12.00 -18.49 6.79
C ARG A 183 11.68 -18.16 5.35
N ARG A 184 11.85 -19.15 4.47
CA ARG A 184 11.70 -18.94 3.03
C ARG A 184 10.81 -20.00 2.41
N PHE A 185 9.95 -19.58 1.50
CA PHE A 185 9.17 -20.45 0.63
C PHE A 185 9.33 -19.97 -0.82
N THR A 186 9.48 -20.92 -1.73
CA THR A 186 9.51 -20.65 -3.17
C THR A 186 8.26 -21.26 -3.79
N GLY A 187 7.44 -20.40 -4.39
CA GLY A 187 6.23 -20.78 -5.11
C GLY A 187 6.54 -21.54 -6.40
N PRO A 188 5.52 -22.21 -6.98
CA PRO A 188 5.67 -22.96 -8.23
C PRO A 188 5.98 -22.08 -9.45
N ASP A 189 5.65 -20.80 -9.38
CA ASP A 189 5.94 -19.77 -10.38
C ASP A 189 7.38 -19.23 -10.26
N GLY A 190 8.14 -19.62 -9.24
CA GLY A 190 9.47 -19.10 -8.94
C GLY A 190 9.47 -17.87 -8.02
N THR A 191 8.30 -17.40 -7.56
CA THR A 191 8.22 -16.31 -6.59
C THR A 191 8.80 -16.75 -5.25
N VAL A 192 9.68 -15.95 -4.67
CA VAL A 192 10.31 -16.24 -3.37
C VAL A 192 9.73 -15.34 -2.30
N TYR A 193 9.16 -15.97 -1.28
CA TYR A 193 8.67 -15.33 -0.06
C TYR A 193 9.70 -15.52 1.05
N GLN A 194 10.16 -14.42 1.63
CA GLN A 194 11.14 -14.44 2.71
C GLN A 194 10.61 -13.66 3.92
N LEU A 195 10.23 -14.42 4.96
CA LEU A 195 9.73 -13.89 6.22
C LEU A 195 10.88 -13.74 7.21
N HIS A 196 11.11 -12.50 7.65
CA HIS A 196 12.04 -12.21 8.74
C HIS A 196 11.36 -12.39 10.09
N ALA A 197 12.13 -12.75 11.11
CA ALA A 197 11.63 -12.74 12.48
C ALA A 197 11.31 -11.30 12.92
N PRO A 198 10.38 -11.10 13.88
CA PRO A 198 10.21 -9.81 14.51
C PRO A 198 11.52 -9.29 15.09
N ALA A 199 11.84 -8.03 14.85
CA ALA A 199 13.01 -7.34 15.35
C ALA A 199 12.61 -6.00 15.99
N ALA A 200 13.45 -5.49 16.89
CA ALA A 200 13.27 -4.15 17.43
C ALA A 200 13.72 -3.10 16.41
N GLU A 201 12.90 -2.08 16.17
CA GLU A 201 13.24 -0.87 15.42
C GLU A 201 13.34 0.29 16.42
N GLY A 202 14.51 0.93 16.49
CA GLY A 202 14.80 1.92 17.54
C GLY A 202 14.84 1.27 18.93
N GLN A 203 14.31 1.97 19.95
CA GLN A 203 14.35 1.49 21.34
C GLN A 203 13.12 0.67 21.76
N GLU A 204 11.97 0.86 21.10
CA GLU A 204 10.70 0.32 21.62
C GLU A 204 9.85 -0.41 20.56
N LEU A 205 9.92 -0.04 19.28
CA LEU A 205 9.02 -0.58 18.26
C LEU A 205 9.41 -2.00 17.87
N ARG A 206 8.43 -2.85 17.59
CA ARG A 206 8.66 -4.14 16.94
C ARG A 206 8.17 -4.12 15.52
N VAL A 207 9.03 -4.62 14.63
CA VAL A 207 8.78 -4.68 13.20
C VAL A 207 8.98 -6.11 12.73
N GLN A 208 8.12 -6.56 11.82
CA GLN A 208 8.34 -7.79 11.06
C GLN A 208 8.18 -7.50 9.59
N ALA A 209 9.14 -7.97 8.78
CA ALA A 209 9.15 -7.78 7.34
C ALA A 209 8.95 -9.11 6.60
N LEU A 210 8.13 -9.06 5.56
CA LEU A 210 8.02 -10.08 4.53
C LEU A 210 8.50 -9.46 3.21
N TYR A 211 9.51 -10.09 2.60
CA TYR A 211 9.94 -9.77 1.25
C TYR A 211 9.35 -10.78 0.27
N VAL A 212 8.90 -10.30 -0.88
CA VAL A 212 8.40 -11.10 -1.99
C VAL A 212 9.18 -10.73 -3.24
N PHE A 213 9.89 -11.70 -3.82
CA PHE A 213 10.68 -11.54 -5.03
C PHE A 213 10.01 -12.30 -6.16
N ARG A 214 9.47 -11.56 -7.14
CA ARG A 214 8.77 -12.13 -8.30
C ARG A 214 9.75 -12.41 -9.46
N PRO A 215 9.45 -13.38 -10.34
CA PRO A 215 10.25 -13.67 -11.54
C PRO A 215 10.39 -12.51 -12.53
N ASP A 216 9.51 -11.52 -12.48
CA ASP A 216 9.55 -10.31 -13.31
C ASP A 216 10.46 -9.19 -12.75
N HIS A 217 11.34 -9.57 -11.82
CA HIS A 217 12.31 -8.70 -11.15
C HIS A 217 11.70 -7.60 -10.27
N LEU A 218 10.45 -7.78 -9.83
CA LEU A 218 9.83 -6.93 -8.83
C LEU A 218 10.06 -7.50 -7.42
N ALA A 219 10.60 -6.68 -6.53
CA ALA A 219 10.65 -6.95 -5.11
C ALA A 219 9.58 -6.13 -4.40
N ILE A 220 8.79 -6.77 -3.54
CA ILE A 220 7.79 -6.13 -2.69
C ILE A 220 8.16 -6.40 -1.24
N ARG A 221 8.05 -5.38 -0.39
CA ARG A 221 8.23 -5.49 1.04
C ARG A 221 6.93 -5.12 1.74
N VAL A 222 6.44 -6.05 2.56
CA VAL A 222 5.31 -5.83 3.47
C VAL A 222 5.84 -5.88 4.88
N GLU A 223 5.79 -4.76 5.56
CA GLU A 223 6.20 -4.61 6.96
C GLU A 223 4.99 -4.39 7.83
N GLN A 224 5.02 -4.95 9.04
CA GLN A 224 4.06 -4.64 10.09
C GLN A 224 4.77 -4.09 11.33
N VAL A 225 4.17 -3.09 11.96
CA VAL A 225 4.70 -2.39 13.13
C VAL A 225 3.65 -2.36 14.24
N ASP A 226 4.08 -2.58 15.48
CA ASP A 226 3.23 -2.54 16.69
C ASP A 226 2.86 -1.11 17.16
N ALA A 227 2.96 -0.13 16.26
CA ALA A 227 2.53 1.24 16.46
C ALA A 227 1.72 1.74 15.26
N GLY A 228 0.66 2.51 15.53
CA GLY A 228 -0.06 3.26 14.51
C GLY A 228 0.75 4.45 14.00
N ARG A 229 0.34 5.01 12.84
CA ARG A 229 1.01 6.12 12.14
C ARG A 229 1.50 7.28 13.01
N THR A 230 0.72 7.68 14.01
CA THR A 230 0.99 8.89 14.81
C THR A 230 1.78 8.62 16.09
N SER A 231 2.12 7.36 16.37
CA SER A 231 2.81 6.98 17.61
C SER A 231 4.25 6.62 17.34
N ALA A 232 5.17 7.25 18.08
CA ALA A 232 6.59 6.86 18.13
C ALA A 232 6.84 5.71 19.13
N LYS A 233 5.79 5.24 19.82
CA LYS A 233 5.84 4.19 20.84
C LYS A 233 4.89 3.05 20.48
N PRO A 234 5.17 1.81 20.94
CA PRO A 234 4.25 0.70 20.78
C PRO A 234 2.87 1.05 21.34
N THR A 235 1.84 0.79 20.56
CA THR A 235 0.44 0.93 20.99
C THR A 235 -0.20 -0.42 21.32
N ARG A 236 0.57 -1.51 21.21
CA ARG A 236 0.12 -2.89 21.44
C ARG A 236 1.28 -3.83 21.79
N ASP A 237 0.97 -4.91 22.50
CA ASP A 237 1.93 -5.91 22.98
C ASP A 237 2.30 -6.98 21.94
N ALA A 238 1.66 -6.99 20.77
CA ALA A 238 1.96 -7.90 19.67
C ALA A 238 1.83 -7.18 18.34
N LEU A 239 2.49 -7.71 17.31
CA LEU A 239 2.33 -7.24 15.93
C LEU A 239 0.87 -7.37 15.48
N PRO A 240 0.40 -6.47 14.58
CA PRO A 240 -1.01 -6.39 14.24
C PRO A 240 -1.57 -7.57 13.44
N LEU A 241 -0.71 -8.29 12.73
CA LEU A 241 -1.05 -9.50 11.96
C LEU A 241 -0.30 -10.70 12.53
N SER A 242 -0.98 -11.85 12.54
CA SER A 242 -0.30 -13.13 12.63
C SER A 242 0.59 -13.35 11.40
N GLU A 243 1.59 -14.22 11.52
CA GLU A 243 2.48 -14.53 10.39
C GLU A 243 1.71 -15.12 9.20
N VAL A 244 0.66 -15.90 9.46
CA VAL A 244 -0.22 -16.46 8.41
C VAL A 244 -0.93 -15.34 7.65
N GLU A 245 -1.47 -14.35 8.36
CA GLU A 245 -2.13 -13.19 7.75
C GLU A 245 -1.13 -12.33 6.98
N LEU A 246 0.06 -12.07 7.53
CA LEU A 246 1.11 -11.29 6.85
C LEU A 246 1.55 -11.97 5.54
N VAL A 247 1.72 -13.30 5.56
CA VAL A 247 2.06 -14.08 4.36
C VAL A 247 0.94 -14.08 3.33
N ARG A 248 -0.32 -14.27 3.75
CA ARG A 248 -1.47 -14.16 2.84
C ARG A 248 -1.57 -12.77 2.22
N LEU A 249 -1.33 -11.72 3.00
CA LEU A 249 -1.28 -10.36 2.52
C LEU A 249 -0.14 -10.15 1.51
N GLY A 250 1.06 -10.65 1.80
CA GLY A 250 2.18 -10.58 0.87
C GLY A 250 1.90 -11.26 -0.47
N ALA A 251 1.23 -12.42 -0.46
CA ALA A 251 0.78 -13.09 -1.67
C ALA A 251 -0.27 -12.25 -2.42
N ALA A 252 -1.31 -11.76 -1.75
CA ALA A 252 -2.36 -10.96 -2.38
C ALA A 252 -1.83 -9.65 -2.99
N VAL A 253 -0.89 -8.98 -2.31
CA VAL A 253 -0.21 -7.77 -2.78
C VAL A 253 0.69 -8.07 -3.98
N ALA A 254 1.32 -9.25 -4.02
CA ALA A 254 2.18 -9.66 -5.12
C ALA A 254 1.42 -9.97 -6.41
N GLU A 255 0.12 -10.29 -6.36
CA GLU A 255 -0.72 -10.47 -7.55
C GLU A 255 -1.18 -9.15 -8.18
N VAL A 256 -0.97 -8.02 -7.51
CA VAL A 256 -1.31 -6.70 -8.06
C VAL A 256 -0.26 -6.31 -9.13
N PRO A 257 -0.70 -5.97 -10.36
CA PRO A 257 0.20 -5.61 -11.45
C PRO A 257 0.92 -4.27 -11.25
#